data_AF-A0A973JKF3-F1
#
_entry.id   AF-A0A973JKF3-F1
#
_cell.length_a   1.000
_cell.length_b   1.000
_cell.length_c   1.000
_cell.angle_alpha   90.00
_cell.angle_beta   90.00
_cell.angle_gamma   90.00
#
_symmetry.space_group_name_H-M   'P 1'
#
loop_
_entity.id
_entity.type
_entity.pdbx_description
1 polymer ?
#
loop_
_entity_poly.entity_id
_entity_poly.type
_entity_poly.pdbx_seq_one_letter_code
_entity_poly.pdbx_strand_id
1 'polypeptide(L)'
;MTDPRQSTPARRLLGEGRPVPTSTYRVQLGADHTFDDVAAEVSYLASLGVTHVYLSPILRAAPGSTHGYDVVDHDEVAPLLGGLAGLRRLATAAHAAGLGLVLDI
;
A
#
# COMPACT_ATOMS: atom_id res chain seq x y z
N MET A 1 9.79 -33.46 11.42
CA MET A 1 10.71 -32.99 10.37
C MET A 1 10.39 -31.53 10.11
N THR A 2 11.05 -30.64 10.84
CA THR A 2 10.76 -29.19 10.87
C THR A 2 11.36 -28.54 9.62
N ASP A 3 10.54 -27.88 8.81
CA ASP A 3 10.97 -27.21 7.57
C ASP A 3 11.94 -26.05 7.88
N PRO A 4 13.20 -26.09 7.40
CA PRO A 4 14.21 -25.08 7.71
C PRO A 4 13.99 -23.71 7.04
N ARG A 5 12.87 -23.47 6.35
CA ARG A 5 12.63 -22.25 5.54
C ARG A 5 12.06 -21.02 6.24
N GLN A 6 11.77 -21.02 7.54
CA GLN A 6 11.01 -19.90 8.16
C GLN A 6 11.70 -19.17 9.31
N SER A 7 12.99 -18.89 9.18
CA SER A 7 13.57 -17.73 9.85
C SER A 7 13.57 -16.58 8.85
N THR A 8 12.52 -15.75 8.82
CA THR A 8 12.59 -14.47 8.11
C THR A 8 13.77 -13.70 8.69
N PRO A 9 14.81 -13.36 7.90
CA PRO A 9 15.93 -12.60 8.43
C PRO A 9 15.39 -11.28 8.99
N ALA A 10 15.93 -10.86 10.14
CA ALA A 10 15.56 -9.59 10.74
C ALA A 10 15.69 -8.47 9.69
N ARG A 11 14.58 -7.77 9.40
CA ARG A 11 14.58 -6.73 8.37
C ARG A 11 15.59 -5.65 8.73
N ARG A 12 16.42 -5.27 7.77
CA ARG A 12 17.26 -4.08 7.88
C ARG A 12 16.35 -2.87 8.06
N LEU A 13 16.73 -1.93 8.92
CA LEU A 13 15.98 -0.69 9.15
C LEU A 13 16.73 0.50 8.54
N LEU A 14 16.01 1.46 7.94
CA LEU A 14 16.53 2.77 7.52
C LEU A 14 16.54 3.79 8.67
N GLY A 15 15.90 3.46 9.78
CA GLY A 15 15.75 4.25 11.00
C GLY A 15 14.79 3.54 11.95
N GLU A 16 14.58 4.06 13.15
CA GLU A 16 13.66 3.44 14.11
C GLU A 16 12.26 3.26 13.49
N GLY A 17 11.74 2.03 13.56
CA GLY A 17 10.42 1.67 13.01
C GLY A 17 10.29 1.75 11.48
N ARG A 18 11.37 2.01 10.73
CA ARG A 18 11.34 2.16 9.27
C ARG A 18 12.07 1.00 8.57
N PRO A 19 11.41 -0.14 8.33
CA PRO A 19 12.04 -1.26 7.64
C PRO A 19 12.40 -0.91 6.20
N VAL A 20 13.57 -1.36 5.76
CA VAL A 20 13.98 -1.33 4.35
C VAL A 20 13.03 -2.24 3.56
N PRO A 21 12.43 -1.76 2.45
CA PRO A 21 11.69 -2.64 1.55
C PRO A 21 12.60 -3.73 0.98
N THR A 22 12.22 -5.00 1.17
CA THR A 22 12.92 -6.14 0.53
C THR A 22 12.10 -6.74 -0.61
N SER A 23 10.79 -6.48 -0.64
CA SER A 23 9.88 -6.81 -1.75
C SER A 23 8.73 -5.81 -1.80
N THR A 24 8.32 -5.44 -3.02
CA THR A 24 7.18 -4.55 -3.27
C THR A 24 6.13 -5.25 -4.12
N TYR A 25 4.85 -4.99 -3.85
CA TYR A 25 3.74 -5.46 -4.68
C TYR A 25 2.98 -4.25 -5.26
N ARG A 26 2.95 -4.11 -6.58
CA ARG A 26 2.29 -2.98 -7.25
C ARG A 26 0.78 -3.19 -7.27
N VAL A 27 0.05 -2.16 -6.85
CA VAL A 27 -1.41 -2.12 -6.85
C VAL A 27 -1.87 -0.94 -7.70
N GLN A 28 -2.75 -1.23 -8.66
CA GLN A 28 -3.45 -0.21 -9.43
C GLN A 28 -4.76 0.13 -8.72
N LEU A 29 -4.91 1.39 -8.35
CA LEU A 29 -6.10 1.94 -7.70
C LEU A 29 -7.08 2.49 -8.73
N GLY A 30 -8.37 2.44 -8.40
CA GLY A 30 -9.43 2.96 -9.25
C GLY A 30 -10.80 2.86 -8.59
N ALA A 31 -11.85 3.17 -9.34
CA ALA A 31 -13.22 3.12 -8.85
C ALA A 31 -13.63 1.72 -8.33
N ASP A 32 -13.10 0.66 -8.95
CA ASP A 32 -13.37 -0.73 -8.59
C ASP A 32 -12.32 -1.34 -7.65
N HIS A 33 -11.31 -0.56 -7.26
CA HIS A 33 -10.21 -1.02 -6.41
C HIS A 33 -9.66 0.13 -5.58
N THR A 34 -10.35 0.41 -4.47
CA THR A 34 -10.13 1.54 -3.57
C THR A 34 -9.18 1.20 -2.42
N PHE A 35 -8.89 2.15 -1.53
CA PHE A 35 -8.07 1.86 -0.35
C PHE A 35 -8.66 0.80 0.58
N ASP A 36 -10.00 0.72 0.69
CA ASP A 36 -10.65 -0.27 1.54
C ASP A 36 -10.57 -1.67 0.93
N ASP A 37 -10.60 -1.79 -0.40
CA ASP A 37 -10.41 -3.05 -1.11
C ASP A 37 -8.98 -3.58 -0.88
N VAL A 38 -7.97 -2.71 -1.05
CA VAL A 38 -6.57 -3.07 -0.75
C VAL A 38 -6.40 -3.43 0.73
N ALA A 39 -7.11 -2.76 1.64
CA ALA A 39 -7.06 -3.07 3.06
C ALA A 39 -7.59 -4.49 3.36
N ALA A 40 -8.60 -4.95 2.62
CA ALA A 40 -9.11 -6.31 2.73
C ALA A 40 -8.10 -7.37 2.24
N GLU A 41 -7.22 -7.01 1.30
CA GLU A 41 -6.18 -7.87 0.75
C GLU A 41 -4.90 -7.96 1.60
N VAL A 42 -4.72 -7.07 2.58
CA VAL A 42 -3.49 -6.96 3.40
C VAL A 42 -3.05 -8.31 3.98
N SER A 43 -3.98 -9.09 4.53
CA SER A 43 -3.67 -10.41 5.11
C SER A 43 -3.11 -11.38 4.07
N TYR A 44 -3.67 -11.35 2.85
CA TYR A 44 -3.16 -12.14 1.74
C TYR A 44 -1.75 -11.69 1.34
N LEU A 45 -1.55 -10.38 1.13
CA LEU A 45 -0.24 -9.82 0.75
C LEU A 45 0.85 -10.14 1.79
N ALA A 46 0.51 -10.06 3.08
CA ALA A 46 1.43 -10.45 4.16
C ALA A 46 1.79 -11.94 4.09
N SER A 47 0.80 -12.83 3.89
CA SER A 47 1.05 -14.27 3.74
C SER A 47 1.84 -14.64 2.48
N LEU A 48 1.74 -13.84 1.42
CA LEU A 48 2.53 -13.99 0.19
C LEU A 48 4.00 -13.63 0.41
N GLY A 49 4.35 -12.89 1.47
CA GLY A 49 5.70 -12.43 1.78
C GLY A 49 6.02 -11.04 1.22
N VAL A 50 5.01 -10.26 0.86
CA VAL A 50 5.17 -8.85 0.51
C VAL A 50 5.69 -8.08 1.72
N THR A 51 6.57 -7.11 1.52
CA THR A 51 7.01 -6.22 2.60
C THR A 51 6.41 -4.83 2.51
N HIS A 52 6.19 -4.34 1.29
CA HIS A 52 5.61 -3.03 1.02
C HIS A 52 4.59 -3.10 -0.10
N VAL A 53 3.44 -2.48 0.09
CA VAL A 53 2.45 -2.29 -0.98
C VAL A 53 2.81 -1.01 -1.73
N TYR A 54 3.04 -1.13 -3.03
CA TYR A 54 3.36 -0.01 -3.91
C TYR A 54 2.08 0.46 -4.61
N LEU A 55 1.53 1.58 -4.16
CA LEU A 55 0.28 2.13 -4.66
C LEU A 55 0.53 3.02 -5.88
N SER A 56 -0.37 2.98 -6.87
CA SER A 56 -0.47 3.99 -7.93
C SER A 56 -0.79 5.38 -7.36
N PRO A 57 -0.70 6.47 -8.15
CA PRO A 57 -0.95 7.82 -7.65
C PRO A 57 -2.27 7.96 -6.91
N ILE A 58 -2.24 8.69 -5.80
CA ILE A 58 -3.36 8.80 -4.85
C ILE A 58 -4.00 10.19 -4.80
N LEU A 59 -3.38 11.18 -5.46
CA LEU A 59 -3.90 12.55 -5.51
C LEU A 59 -5.07 12.63 -6.48
N ARG A 60 -5.92 13.65 -6.31
CA ARG A 60 -7.10 13.81 -7.14
C ARG A 60 -6.71 14.02 -8.61
N ALA A 61 -7.14 13.09 -9.45
CA ALA A 61 -6.96 13.11 -10.89
C ALA A 61 -8.24 13.57 -11.62
N ALA A 62 -8.13 13.78 -12.93
CA ALA A 62 -9.26 14.16 -13.76
C ALA A 62 -10.38 13.10 -13.68
N PRO A 63 -11.66 13.50 -13.75
CA PRO A 63 -12.79 12.57 -13.73
C PRO A 63 -12.65 11.49 -14.81
N GLY A 64 -12.86 10.22 -14.44
CA GLY A 64 -12.74 9.08 -15.34
C GLY A 64 -11.31 8.55 -15.52
N SER A 65 -10.32 9.14 -14.86
CA SER A 65 -8.95 8.59 -14.84
C SER A 65 -8.93 7.19 -14.26
N THR A 66 -8.20 6.30 -14.94
CA THR A 66 -7.97 4.91 -14.54
C THR A 66 -6.56 4.67 -14.00
N HIS A 67 -5.72 5.71 -13.96
CA HIS A 67 -4.30 5.60 -13.61
C HIS A 67 -3.82 6.66 -12.61
N GLY A 68 -4.48 7.80 -12.51
CA GLY A 68 -4.20 8.83 -11.48
C GLY A 68 -3.02 9.78 -11.77
N TYR A 69 -2.36 9.68 -12.92
CA TYR A 69 -1.20 10.53 -13.29
C TYR A 69 -1.60 11.91 -13.83
N ASP A 70 -2.84 12.06 -14.24
CA ASP A 70 -3.48 13.29 -14.70
C ASP A 70 -4.04 14.08 -13.50
N VAL A 71 -3.14 14.43 -12.57
CA VAL A 71 -3.45 15.14 -11.33
C VAL A 71 -4.05 16.52 -11.61
N VAL A 72 -5.17 16.83 -10.97
CA VAL A 72 -5.86 18.13 -11.06
C VAL A 72 -5.87 18.90 -9.73
N ASP A 73 -5.61 18.23 -8.61
CA ASP A 73 -5.48 18.85 -7.30
C ASP A 73 -4.44 18.09 -6.46
N HIS A 74 -3.38 18.79 -6.03
CA HIS A 74 -2.26 18.21 -5.28
C HIS A 74 -2.50 18.22 -3.76
N ASP A 75 -3.49 18.98 -3.27
CA ASP A 75 -3.80 19.11 -1.85
C ASP A 75 -4.84 18.08 -1.38
N GLU A 76 -5.44 17.33 -2.32
CA GLU A 76 -6.53 16.40 -2.04
C GLU A 76 -6.18 14.95 -2.43
N VAL A 77 -6.24 14.04 -1.45
CA VAL A 77 -6.26 12.59 -1.72
C VAL A 77 -7.60 12.24 -2.36
N ALA A 78 -7.55 11.54 -3.50
CA ALA A 78 -8.70 11.29 -4.36
C ALA A 78 -9.93 10.78 -3.58
N PRO A 79 -11.06 11.53 -3.57
CA PRO A 79 -12.29 11.09 -2.91
C PRO A 79 -12.83 9.77 -3.47
N LEU A 80 -12.62 9.52 -4.77
CA LEU A 80 -12.98 8.26 -5.45
C LEU A 80 -12.38 7.03 -4.76
N LEU A 81 -11.16 7.15 -4.23
CA LEU A 81 -10.45 6.05 -3.58
C LEU A 81 -10.82 5.89 -2.10
N GLY A 82 -11.71 6.74 -1.57
CA GLY A 82 -12.05 6.84 -0.14
C GLY A 82 -11.36 8.00 0.59
N GLY A 83 -10.59 8.84 -0.13
CA GLY A 83 -9.93 10.03 0.39
C GLY A 83 -8.90 9.75 1.48
N LEU A 84 -8.50 10.80 2.22
CA LEU A 84 -7.49 10.70 3.28
C LEU A 84 -7.90 9.72 4.40
N ALA A 85 -9.20 9.59 4.67
CA ALA A 85 -9.70 8.65 5.67
C ALA A 85 -9.50 7.19 5.23
N GLY A 86 -9.78 6.86 3.96
CA GLY A 86 -9.50 5.54 3.39
C GLY A 86 -8.01 5.21 3.42
N LEU A 87 -7.16 6.15 3.03
CA LEU A 87 -5.70 5.97 3.09
C LEU A 87 -5.23 5.65 4.52
N ARG A 88 -5.76 6.34 5.53
CA ARG A 88 -5.43 6.08 6.95
C ARG A 88 -5.87 4.68 7.41
N ARG A 89 -7.04 4.21 6.97
CA ARG A 89 -7.50 2.84 7.26
C ARG A 89 -6.57 1.80 6.64
N LEU A 90 -6.23 1.96 5.36
CA LEU A 90 -5.27 1.10 4.68
C LEU A 90 -3.90 1.10 5.38
N ALA A 91 -3.36 2.27 5.70
CA ALA A 91 -2.08 2.37 6.40
C ALA A 91 -2.12 1.68 7.77
N THR A 92 -3.23 1.82 8.51
CA THR A 92 -3.41 1.15 9.80
C THR A 92 -3.42 -0.37 9.64
N ALA A 93 -4.18 -0.89 8.68
CA ALA A 93 -4.24 -2.32 8.39
C ALA A 93 -2.88 -2.88 7.95
N ALA A 94 -2.22 -2.19 7.01
CA ALA A 94 -0.89 -2.57 6.52
C ALA A 94 0.14 -2.63 7.65
N HIS A 95 0.24 -1.57 8.47
CA HIS A 95 1.18 -1.54 9.58
C HIS A 95 0.88 -2.61 10.64
N ALA A 96 -0.40 -2.88 10.95
CA ALA A 96 -0.79 -3.95 11.86
C ALA A 96 -0.36 -5.34 11.35
N ALA A 97 -0.31 -5.54 10.03
CA ALA A 97 0.20 -6.74 9.39
C ALA A 97 1.73 -6.73 9.13
N GLY A 98 2.45 -5.69 9.58
CA GLY A 98 3.89 -5.55 9.36
C GLY A 98 4.28 -5.21 7.91
N LEU A 99 3.34 -4.69 7.12
CA LEU A 99 3.57 -4.17 5.77
C LEU A 99 3.83 -2.66 5.82
N GLY A 100 4.70 -2.16 4.94
CA GLY A 100 4.83 -0.73 4.66
C GLY A 100 4.06 -0.31 3.41
N LEU A 101 4.00 1.00 3.15
CA LEU A 101 3.45 1.56 1.92
C LEU A 101 4.52 2.34 1.16
N VAL A 102 4.49 2.23 -0.17
CA VAL A 102 5.24 3.09 -1.10
C VAL A 102 4.21 3.78 -1.99
N LEU A 103 4.33 5.09 -2.13
CA LEU A 103 3.44 5.90 -2.95
C LEU A 103 4.16 6.33 -4.22
N ASP A 104 3.48 6.18 -5.35
CA ASP A 104 3.85 6.81 -6.62
C ASP A 104 3.45 8.29 -6.58
N ILE A 105 4.39 9.20 -6.91
CA ILE A 105 4.23 10.66 -6.85
C ILE A 105 4.83 11.34 -8.07
#